data_AF-C5LFQ7-F1
#
_entry.id   AF-C5LFQ7-F1
#
_cell.length_a   1.000
_cell.length_b   1.000
_cell.length_c   1.000
_cell.angle_alpha   90.00
_cell.angle_beta   90.00
_cell.angle_gamma   90.00
#
_symmetry.space_group_name_H-M   'P 1'
#
loop_
_entity.id
_entity.type
_entity.pdbx_description
1 polymer ?
#
loop_
_entity_poly.entity_id
_entity_poly.type
_entity_poly.pdbx_seq_one_letter_code
_entity_poly.pdbx_strand_id
1 'polypeptide(L)'
;SSDDYVENRDARVDHYGHKWSLSALNRHCSCSGLNVSEVWGSIIDIILKTIVASGRFGQIGQSGVGRRAAPSCFELFGFDILLDSKLKPWLIEVNLSPSLVADTPLDRKIKAHLISDILNLVGVPSSKSRGNSLQGYYVNTFTSTTSRLLKTPPFDM
;
A
#
# COMPACT_ATOMS: atom_id res chain seq x y z
N SER A 1 -10.70 16.85 -20.72
CA SER A 1 -9.86 17.28 -19.58
C SER A 1 -10.53 18.50 -18.99
N SER A 2 -10.75 18.57 -17.68
CA SER A 2 -11.28 19.79 -17.06
C SER A 2 -10.21 20.89 -17.16
N ASP A 3 -10.58 22.09 -17.57
CA ASP A 3 -9.62 23.20 -17.81
C ASP A 3 -8.86 23.61 -16.54
N ASP A 4 -9.38 23.26 -15.35
CA ASP A 4 -8.78 23.59 -14.05
C ASP A 4 -7.93 22.44 -13.45
N TYR A 5 -7.74 21.33 -14.17
CA TYR A 5 -6.94 20.21 -13.64
C TYR A 5 -5.43 20.51 -13.67
N VAL A 6 -4.82 20.67 -12.50
CA VAL A 6 -3.37 20.76 -12.30
C VAL A 6 -2.77 19.40 -12.01
N GLU A 7 -2.01 18.89 -12.98
CA GLU A 7 -1.23 17.65 -12.88
C GLU A 7 0.10 17.87 -12.13
N ASN A 8 0.51 16.87 -11.33
CA ASN A 8 1.84 16.87 -10.75
C ASN A 8 2.92 16.62 -11.81
N ARG A 9 3.96 17.46 -11.90
CA ARG A 9 5.07 17.33 -12.87
C ARG A 9 6.44 16.99 -12.26
N ASP A 10 6.54 16.90 -10.93
CA ASP A 10 7.77 16.57 -10.23
C ASP A 10 7.48 15.69 -9.00
N ALA A 11 7.96 14.45 -9.03
CA ALA A 11 7.76 13.47 -7.95
C ALA A 11 8.49 13.82 -6.64
N ARG A 12 9.34 14.86 -6.63
CA ARG A 12 9.96 15.43 -5.43
C ARG A 12 9.03 16.42 -4.72
N VAL A 13 8.08 17.00 -5.45
CA VAL A 13 7.07 17.93 -4.93
C VAL A 13 5.75 17.17 -4.82
N ASP A 14 5.59 16.41 -3.76
CA ASP A 14 4.49 15.47 -3.57
C ASP A 14 3.20 16.07 -2.99
N HIS A 15 3.17 17.39 -2.78
CA HIS A 15 2.07 18.18 -2.23
C HIS A 15 1.58 19.24 -3.24
N TYR A 16 1.72 18.97 -4.54
CA TYR A 16 1.36 19.91 -5.60
C TYR A 16 0.45 19.29 -6.66
N GLY A 17 -0.49 20.09 -7.16
CA GLY A 17 -1.56 19.69 -8.07
C GLY A 17 -2.76 19.08 -7.34
N HIS A 18 -3.70 18.51 -8.08
CA HIS A 18 -4.91 17.87 -7.51
C HIS A 18 -4.68 16.47 -6.95
N LYS A 19 -3.43 15.99 -6.97
CA LYS A 19 -3.06 14.68 -6.47
C LYS A 19 -1.80 14.79 -5.64
N TRP A 20 -1.92 14.44 -4.37
CA TRP A 20 -0.83 14.46 -3.40
C TRP A 20 -0.46 13.05 -3.01
N SER A 21 0.77 12.87 -2.54
CA SER A 21 1.12 11.66 -1.80
C SER A 21 0.34 11.64 -0.48
N LEU A 22 0.14 10.43 0.03
CA LEU A 22 -0.43 10.23 1.35
C LEU A 22 0.46 10.82 2.46
N SER A 23 1.77 10.80 2.24
CA SER A 23 2.76 11.41 3.12
C SER A 23 2.63 12.93 3.19
N ALA A 24 2.40 13.57 2.05
CA ALA A 24 2.11 14.99 1.96
C ALA A 24 0.82 15.35 2.69
N LEU A 25 -0.24 14.57 2.49
CA LEU A 25 -1.50 14.75 3.20
C LEU A 25 -1.32 14.62 4.71
N ASN A 26 -0.63 13.56 5.17
CA ASN A 26 -0.35 13.35 6.59
C ASN A 26 0.44 14.53 7.20
N ARG A 27 1.49 15.01 6.52
CA ARG A 27 2.25 16.19 6.97
C ARG A 27 1.36 17.43 7.05
N HIS A 28 0.52 17.66 6.04
CA HIS A 28 -0.41 18.79 6.03
C HIS A 28 -1.40 18.76 7.19
N CYS A 29 -2.01 17.60 7.46
CA CYS A 29 -2.92 17.40 8.58
C CYS A 29 -2.23 17.60 9.93
N SER A 30 -1.02 17.04 10.11
CA SER A 30 -0.23 17.21 11.34
C SER A 30 0.15 18.67 11.57
N CYS A 31 0.59 19.40 10.54
CA CYS A 31 0.87 20.84 10.62
C CYS A 31 -0.37 21.67 10.94
N SER A 32 -1.57 21.17 10.60
CA SER A 32 -2.86 21.80 10.89
C SER A 32 -3.40 21.45 12.29
N GLY A 33 -2.62 20.70 13.10
CA GLY A 33 -3.00 20.31 14.45
C GLY A 33 -4.00 19.15 14.52
N LEU A 34 -4.19 18.41 13.42
CA LEU A 34 -5.10 17.27 13.37
C LEU A 34 -4.44 16.02 13.94
N ASN A 35 -5.22 15.20 14.66
CA ASN A 35 -4.76 13.92 15.16
C ASN A 35 -4.77 12.86 14.04
N VAL A 36 -3.73 12.86 13.22
CA VAL A 36 -3.58 11.93 12.09
C VAL A 36 -3.59 10.47 12.57
N SER A 37 -3.15 10.22 13.81
CA SER A 37 -3.10 8.86 14.38
C SER A 37 -4.46 8.22 14.54
N GLU A 38 -5.40 8.99 15.06
CA GLU A 38 -6.78 8.54 15.27
C GLU A 38 -7.52 8.31 13.94
N VAL A 39 -7.29 9.18 12.95
CA VAL A 39 -7.88 9.04 11.62
C VAL A 39 -7.43 7.74 10.96
N TRP A 40 -6.13 7.45 10.97
CA TRP A 40 -5.61 6.20 10.42
C TRP A 40 -6.05 4.95 11.18
N GLY A 41 -6.13 5.02 12.51
CA GLY A 41 -6.69 3.92 13.30
C GLY A 41 -8.08 3.56 12.81
N SER A 42 -8.90 4.58 12.54
CA SER A 42 -10.26 4.41 12.01
C SER A 42 -10.28 3.90 10.57
N ILE A 43 -9.35 4.33 9.71
CA ILE A 43 -9.20 3.82 8.33
C ILE A 43 -8.81 2.34 8.33
N ILE A 44 -7.83 1.95 9.14
CA ILE A 44 -7.37 0.56 9.26
C ILE A 44 -8.51 -0.33 9.76
N ASP A 45 -9.27 0.14 10.75
CA ASP A 45 -10.43 -0.57 11.27
C ASP A 45 -11.51 -0.81 10.20
N ILE A 46 -11.78 0.18 9.33
CA ILE A 46 -12.65 0.00 8.16
C ILE A 46 -12.10 -1.07 7.22
N ILE A 47 -10.81 -0.99 6.85
CA ILE A 47 -10.18 -1.96 5.95
C ILE A 47 -10.29 -3.38 6.50
N LEU A 48 -9.95 -3.58 7.77
CA LEU A 48 -10.00 -4.89 8.44
C LEU A 48 -11.43 -5.44 8.49
N LYS A 49 -12.39 -4.62 8.91
CA LYS A 49 -13.81 -5.02 8.96
C LYS A 49 -14.34 -5.42 7.60
N THR A 50 -13.98 -4.69 6.55
CA THR A 50 -14.39 -4.99 5.18
C THR A 50 -13.78 -6.30 4.68
N ILE A 51 -12.50 -6.55 4.93
CA ILE A 51 -11.85 -7.82 4.57
C ILE A 51 -12.51 -8.99 5.30
N VAL A 52 -12.77 -8.86 6.60
CA VAL A 52 -13.45 -9.91 7.39
C VAL A 52 -14.87 -10.14 6.87
N ALA A 53 -15.64 -9.07 6.62
CA ALA A 53 -17.00 -9.14 6.12
C ALA A 53 -17.10 -9.76 4.71
N SER A 54 -16.05 -9.62 3.88
CA SER A 54 -16.01 -10.22 2.53
C SER A 54 -16.01 -11.75 2.51
N GLY A 55 -15.76 -12.41 3.66
CA GLY A 55 -15.66 -13.87 3.76
C GLY A 55 -14.42 -14.47 3.07
N ARG A 56 -13.55 -13.65 2.47
CA ARG A 56 -12.35 -14.12 1.75
C ARG A 56 -11.23 -14.62 2.68
N PHE A 57 -11.25 -14.20 3.95
CA PHE A 57 -10.24 -14.60 4.94
C PHE A 57 -10.14 -16.13 5.10
N GLY A 58 -11.24 -16.87 4.94
CA GLY A 58 -11.27 -18.34 5.08
C GLY A 58 -10.96 -19.13 3.80
N GLN A 59 -10.97 -18.50 2.62
CA GLN A 59 -10.81 -19.20 1.33
C GLN A 59 -9.36 -19.32 0.85
N ILE A 60 -8.46 -18.46 1.36
CA ILE A 60 -7.03 -18.42 0.97
C ILE A 60 -6.27 -19.72 1.33
N GLY A 61 -6.83 -20.58 2.20
CA GLY A 61 -6.24 -21.85 2.60
C GLY A 61 -6.91 -23.13 2.07
N GLN A 62 -8.00 -23.03 1.30
CA GLN A 62 -8.81 -24.19 0.92
C GLN A 62 -8.76 -24.59 -0.56
N SER A 63 -7.96 -23.91 -1.38
CA SER A 63 -7.68 -24.33 -2.76
C SER A 63 -6.72 -25.53 -2.79
N GLY A 64 -7.21 -26.70 -2.39
CA GLY A 64 -7.03 -27.96 -3.11
C GLY A 64 -5.63 -28.50 -3.42
N VAL A 65 -4.55 -28.11 -2.74
CA VAL A 65 -3.26 -28.83 -2.77
C VAL A 65 -2.69 -28.86 -1.36
N GLY A 66 -2.21 -30.03 -0.94
CA GLY A 66 -1.84 -30.41 0.44
C GLY A 66 -1.37 -29.31 1.41
N ARG A 67 -1.71 -29.52 2.69
CA ARG A 67 -1.57 -28.69 3.92
C ARG A 67 -0.17 -28.09 4.24
N ARG A 68 0.67 -27.82 3.24
CA ARG A 68 2.07 -27.36 3.36
C ARG A 68 2.52 -26.42 2.23
N ALA A 69 1.70 -26.12 1.22
CA ALA A 69 2.06 -25.11 0.22
C ALA A 69 1.86 -23.71 0.81
N ALA A 70 2.87 -22.85 0.68
CA ALA A 70 2.71 -21.41 0.92
C ALA A 70 1.54 -20.90 0.05
N PRO A 71 0.78 -19.88 0.51
CA PRO A 71 -0.29 -19.31 -0.31
C PRO A 71 0.26 -18.93 -1.68
N SER A 72 -0.26 -19.57 -2.72
CA SER A 72 0.21 -19.39 -4.11
C SER A 72 -0.39 -18.16 -4.78
N CYS A 73 -1.30 -17.46 -4.10
CA CYS A 73 -2.03 -16.33 -4.61
C CYS A 73 -1.95 -15.16 -3.62
N PHE A 74 -1.82 -13.95 -4.16
CA PHE A 74 -1.99 -12.69 -3.44
C PHE A 74 -2.95 -11.81 -4.23
N GLU A 75 -3.57 -10.84 -3.56
CA GLU A 75 -4.51 -9.91 -4.16
C GLU A 75 -4.22 -8.49 -3.67
N LEU A 76 -4.25 -7.52 -4.58
CA LEU A 76 -4.07 -6.10 -4.29
C LEU A 76 -5.44 -5.43 -4.36
N PHE A 77 -5.87 -4.86 -3.24
CA PHE A 77 -7.11 -4.10 -3.14
C PHE A 77 -6.83 -2.59 -3.17
N GLY A 78 -7.65 -1.84 -3.92
CA GLY A 78 -7.72 -0.38 -3.82
C GLY A 78 -8.89 0.01 -2.93
N PHE A 79 -8.64 0.75 -1.85
CA PHE A 79 -9.68 1.26 -0.97
C PHE A 79 -9.88 2.76 -1.20
N ASP A 80 -11.10 3.12 -1.57
CA ASP A 80 -11.48 4.51 -1.76
C ASP A 80 -12.18 5.00 -0.49
N ILE A 81 -11.47 5.84 0.27
CA ILE A 81 -11.91 6.35 1.57
C ILE A 81 -12.13 7.85 1.49
N LEU A 82 -13.31 8.30 1.93
CA LEU A 82 -13.65 9.72 2.05
C LEU A 82 -13.58 10.15 3.51
N LEU A 83 -12.91 11.26 3.79
CA LEU A 83 -12.94 11.92 5.10
C LEU A 83 -14.01 13.02 5.09
N ASP A 84 -14.89 13.03 6.08
CA ASP A 84 -15.85 14.13 6.26
C ASP A 84 -15.25 15.32 7.03
N SER A 85 -16.05 16.35 7.27
CA SER A 85 -15.64 17.57 7.99
C SER A 85 -15.24 17.33 9.46
N LYS A 86 -15.57 16.17 10.03
CA LYS A 86 -15.16 15.74 11.37
C LYS A 86 -14.02 14.73 11.33
N LEU A 87 -13.39 14.55 10.16
CA LEU A 87 -12.33 13.57 9.90
C LEU A 87 -12.75 12.12 10.12
N LYS A 88 -14.07 11.84 10.08
CA LYS A 88 -14.54 10.46 10.11
C LYS A 88 -14.34 9.84 8.73
N PRO A 89 -13.66 8.68 8.63
CA PRO A 89 -13.52 7.97 7.36
C PRO A 89 -14.80 7.21 7.00
N TRP A 90 -15.11 7.24 5.72
CA TRP A 90 -16.23 6.54 5.09
C TRP A 90 -15.70 5.71 3.92
N LEU A 91 -15.99 4.41 3.92
CA LEU A 91 -15.69 3.55 2.77
C LEU A 91 -16.65 3.87 1.64
N ILE A 92 -16.10 4.21 0.47
CA ILE A 92 -16.88 4.44 -0.74
C ILE A 92 -16.96 3.17 -1.56
N GLU A 93 -15.81 2.59 -1.90
CA GLU A 93 -15.73 1.34 -2.65
C GLU A 93 -14.44 0.57 -2.38
N VAL A 94 -14.45 -0.71 -2.76
CA VAL A 94 -13.26 -1.57 -2.79
C VAL A 94 -13.05 -2.05 -4.22
N ASN A 95 -11.94 -1.63 -4.80
CA ASN A 95 -11.52 -1.99 -6.14
C ASN A 95 -10.64 -3.25 -6.08
N LEU A 96 -11.11 -4.35 -6.68
CA LEU A 96 -10.35 -5.61 -6.82
C LEU A 96 -9.26 -5.54 -7.90
N SER A 97 -9.26 -4.46 -8.69
CA SER A 97 -8.29 -4.24 -9.77
C SER A 97 -7.95 -2.75 -9.84
N PRO A 98 -7.25 -2.22 -8.82
CA PRO A 98 -6.86 -0.82 -8.81
C PRO A 98 -5.94 -0.49 -10.00
N SER A 99 -6.11 0.69 -10.59
CA SER A 99 -5.31 1.10 -11.75
C SER A 99 -3.84 1.24 -11.39
N LEU A 100 -2.97 0.54 -12.13
CA LEU A 100 -1.52 0.69 -12.08
C LEU A 100 -0.95 1.58 -13.20
N VAL A 101 -1.82 2.24 -13.98
CA VAL A 101 -1.41 3.21 -14.99
C VAL A 101 -0.70 4.39 -14.33
N ALA A 102 0.47 4.78 -14.82
CA ALA A 102 1.35 5.74 -14.15
C ALA A 102 1.68 6.96 -15.03
N ASP A 103 0.66 7.79 -15.23
CA ASP A 103 0.71 8.94 -16.13
C ASP A 103 1.58 10.08 -15.58
N THR A 104 1.49 10.34 -14.26
CA THR A 104 2.29 11.40 -13.62
C THR A 104 3.63 10.87 -13.06
N PRO A 105 4.66 11.73 -12.92
CA PRO A 105 5.87 11.39 -12.17
C PRO A 105 5.58 10.89 -10.75
N LEU A 106 4.60 11.48 -10.07
CA LEU A 106 4.18 11.07 -8.73
C LEU A 106 3.58 9.65 -8.72
N ASP A 107 2.71 9.33 -9.68
CA ASP A 107 2.16 7.97 -9.82
C ASP A 107 3.26 6.95 -10.02
N ARG A 108 4.22 7.23 -10.92
CA ARG A 108 5.33 6.32 -11.20
C ARG A 108 6.11 6.01 -9.93
N LYS A 109 6.43 7.03 -9.13
CA LYS A 109 7.14 6.85 -7.86
C LYS A 109 6.36 5.99 -6.86
N ILE A 110 5.09 6.34 -6.60
CA ILE A 110 4.26 5.64 -5.60
C ILE A 110 3.97 4.20 -6.05
N LYS A 111 3.53 4.01 -7.30
CA LYS A 111 3.14 2.70 -7.82
C LYS A 111 4.35 1.77 -7.99
N ALA A 112 5.52 2.29 -8.38
CA ALA A 112 6.74 1.47 -8.44
C ALA A 112 7.15 0.96 -7.05
N HIS A 113 7.09 1.81 -6.02
CA HIS A 113 7.36 1.38 -4.65
C HIS A 113 6.33 0.36 -4.15
N LEU A 114 5.04 0.60 -4.39
CA LEU A 114 3.97 -0.33 -4.05
C LEU A 114 4.22 -1.74 -4.63
N ILE A 115 4.51 -1.83 -5.93
CA ILE A 115 4.76 -3.11 -6.59
C ILE A 115 6.05 -3.77 -6.08
N SER A 116 7.11 -3.00 -5.88
CA SER A 116 8.36 -3.50 -5.29
C SER A 116 8.09 -4.11 -3.91
N ASP A 117 7.37 -3.41 -3.05
CA ASP A 117 7.09 -3.85 -1.68
C ASP A 117 6.18 -5.09 -1.66
N ILE A 118 5.18 -5.17 -2.55
CA ILE A 118 4.34 -6.36 -2.70
C ILE A 118 5.18 -7.57 -3.12
N LEU A 119 6.04 -7.43 -4.14
CA LEU A 119 6.87 -8.54 -4.62
C LEU A 119 7.88 -9.01 -3.56
N ASN A 120 8.41 -8.08 -2.76
CA ASN A 120 9.24 -8.41 -1.61
C ASN A 120 8.45 -9.14 -0.51
N LEU A 121 7.21 -8.70 -0.22
CA LEU A 121 6.36 -9.28 0.81
C LEU A 121 5.91 -10.70 0.46
N VAL A 122 5.59 -10.98 -0.80
CA VAL A 122 5.21 -12.33 -1.26
C VAL A 122 6.40 -13.26 -1.48
N GLY A 123 7.63 -12.74 -1.33
CA GLY A 123 8.86 -13.53 -1.35
C GLY A 123 9.33 -13.92 -2.76
N VAL A 124 9.12 -13.06 -3.77
CA VAL A 124 9.66 -13.31 -5.12
C VAL A 124 11.20 -13.28 -5.07
N PRO A 125 11.89 -14.37 -5.44
CA PRO A 125 13.34 -14.42 -5.38
C PRO A 125 13.97 -13.52 -6.44
N SER A 126 15.02 -12.79 -6.06
CA SER A 126 15.80 -12.02 -7.03
C SER A 126 16.57 -12.97 -7.96
N SER A 127 16.59 -12.67 -9.26
CA SER A 127 17.26 -13.49 -10.30
C SER A 127 18.78 -13.66 -10.13
N LYS A 128 19.42 -13.06 -9.12
CA LYS A 128 20.88 -13.08 -8.94
C LYS A 128 21.44 -14.35 -8.29
N SER A 129 20.62 -15.35 -7.96
CA SER A 129 21.11 -16.65 -7.47
C SER A 129 21.42 -17.63 -8.62
N ARG A 130 22.61 -17.47 -9.23
CA ARG A 130 23.31 -18.56 -9.95
C ARG A 130 24.47 -19.09 -9.11
N GLY A 131 24.16 -19.56 -7.89
CA GLY A 131 25.14 -20.19 -7.01
C GLY A 131 24.46 -21.19 -6.08
N ASN A 132 24.83 -22.47 -6.20
CA ASN A 132 24.36 -23.57 -5.37
C ASN A 132 24.64 -23.32 -3.88
N SER A 133 23.68 -22.79 -3.15
CA SER A 133 23.63 -22.82 -1.68
C SER A 133 22.19 -22.57 -1.23
N LEU A 134 21.52 -23.61 -0.71
CA LEU A 134 20.18 -23.54 -0.13
C LEU A 134 20.08 -22.56 1.07
N GLN A 135 21.22 -22.02 1.54
CA GLN A 135 21.31 -20.96 2.54
C GLN A 135 20.88 -19.57 2.02
N GLY A 136 20.77 -19.40 0.69
CA GLY A 136 20.56 -18.11 0.04
C GLY A 136 19.12 -17.74 -0.31
N TYR A 137 18.10 -18.54 0.00
CA TYR A 137 16.70 -18.16 -0.29
C TYR A 137 16.18 -17.06 0.64
N TYR A 138 16.84 -16.84 1.77
CA TYR A 138 16.68 -15.68 2.63
C TYR A 138 17.82 -14.68 2.36
N VAL A 139 17.92 -14.16 1.13
CA VAL A 139 18.85 -13.05 0.85
C VAL A 139 18.38 -11.84 1.65
N ASN A 140 19.04 -11.55 2.78
CA ASN A 140 19.51 -10.26 3.33
C ASN A 140 18.78 -8.94 2.96
N THR A 141 17.51 -8.97 2.57
CA THR A 141 16.66 -7.81 2.26
C THR A 141 15.61 -7.59 3.35
N PHE A 142 15.48 -8.56 4.27
CA PHE A 142 14.63 -8.47 5.44
C PHE A 142 15.13 -7.42 6.47
N THR A 143 16.40 -6.99 6.38
CA THR A 143 17.04 -6.20 7.43
C THR A 143 16.97 -4.69 7.25
N SER A 144 16.78 -4.13 6.05
CA SER A 144 16.84 -2.66 5.85
C SER A 144 15.57 -1.99 5.34
N THR A 145 14.79 -2.61 4.45
CA THR A 145 13.56 -1.99 3.90
C THR A 145 12.33 -2.42 4.68
N THR A 146 12.19 -3.72 4.96
CA THR A 146 11.07 -4.26 5.76
C THR A 146 11.16 -3.86 7.23
N SER A 147 12.37 -3.75 7.78
CA SER A 147 12.57 -3.20 9.13
C SER A 147 12.21 -1.72 9.23
N ARG A 148 12.29 -0.97 8.11
CA ARG A 148 11.81 0.41 8.03
C ARG A 148 10.28 0.42 7.98
N LEU A 149 9.65 -0.36 7.09
CA LEU A 149 8.18 -0.45 6.98
C LEU A 149 7.46 -0.96 8.24
N LEU A 150 8.07 -1.87 9.01
CA LEU A 150 7.50 -2.39 10.27
C LEU A 150 7.79 -1.50 11.49
N LYS A 151 8.70 -0.52 11.37
CA LYS A 151 9.09 0.40 12.47
C LYS A 151 8.69 1.85 12.23
N THR A 152 8.47 2.25 10.98
CA THR A 152 7.87 3.55 10.68
C THR A 152 6.39 3.45 11.06
N PRO A 153 5.91 4.28 11.99
CA PRO A 153 4.47 4.38 12.19
C PRO A 153 3.82 4.71 10.83
N PRO A 154 2.55 4.35 10.61
CA PRO A 154 1.83 4.64 9.34
C PRO A 154 1.80 6.15 8.97
N PHE A 155 2.28 7.01 9.87
CA PHE A 155 2.38 8.45 9.78
C PHE A 155 3.67 8.98 9.14
N ASP A 156 4.72 8.15 9.04
CA ASP A 156 6.07 8.55 8.56
C ASP A 156 6.42 8.02 7.15
N MET A 157 5.46 7.39 6.45
CA MET A 157 5.57 7.09 5.01
C MET A 157 5.22 8.30 4.18
#